data_AF-A0A956H4H1-F1
#
_entry.id   AF-A0A956H4H1-F1
#
_cell.length_a   1.000
_cell.length_b   1.000
_cell.length_c   1.000
_cell.angle_alpha   90.00
_cell.angle_beta   90.00
_cell.angle_gamma   90.00
#
_symmetry.space_group_name_H-M   'P 1'
#
loop_
_entity.id
_entity.type
_entity.pdbx_description
1 polymer ?
#
loop_
_entity_poly.entity_id
_entity_poly.type
_entity_poly.pdbx_seq_one_letter_code
_entity_poly.pdbx_strand_id
1 'polypeptide(L)'
;MTEISLPSNHGGLVFPLDTFRPTMLAAALAEGLIAQARNILDARLELIRHPEVPQLVLGRIVGSVIGDDPAGFWRENPELGLIASQVMRHQLFQYWVVGGEDPRQGFIVAQRGQALAAQDATLEQIPAGSHPDEWPVAQLLMQLQITMEELAGGFAGGPHISISLIDREGDDRELLMTLIGQPPEEPEDDQAPGAPAQPGAGPGAGPGAAKAAANEPGAQAQAGAPKRLTVEEDRKRRSAEQQAELDARKAKADTIRADLPHVIDELGIVVAPKGAELADTDILEPFLVATVAGDIPSGLPRTLHDQLQGKRIDFAVPVEFLSEVFLLEGPLTKPVFDAQSEVRSIDGQELRVIGVLAPRLGRGTLLRRDRAGVFVSRTPDQPLPEALISALLDRQG
;
A
#
# COMPACT_ATOMS: atom_id res chain seq x y z
N MET A 1 -15.47 22.92 6.31
CA MET A 1 -15.67 21.69 7.08
C MET A 1 -17.03 21.16 6.70
N THR A 2 -17.06 20.17 5.82
CA THR A 2 -18.29 19.58 5.29
C THR A 2 -18.53 18.32 6.11
N GLU A 3 -19.59 18.28 6.92
CA GLU A 3 -20.05 17.04 7.55
C GLU A 3 -20.39 16.04 6.45
N ILE A 4 -19.65 14.93 6.38
CA ILE A 4 -19.96 13.82 5.47
C ILE A 4 -21.04 12.98 6.15
N SER A 5 -22.30 13.38 6.01
CA SER A 5 -23.45 12.50 6.27
C SER A 5 -23.78 11.75 4.99
N LEU A 6 -23.82 10.42 5.00
CA LEU A 6 -24.18 9.68 3.80
C LEU A 6 -25.68 9.68 3.52
N PRO A 7 -26.08 9.41 2.25
CA PRO A 7 -27.42 8.96 1.93
C PRO A 7 -27.73 7.62 2.60
N SER A 8 -29.02 7.27 2.73
CA SER A 8 -29.51 5.96 3.17
C SER A 8 -28.99 4.77 2.34
N ASN A 9 -28.44 5.06 1.15
CA ASN A 9 -27.84 4.10 0.24
C ASN A 9 -26.35 4.41 0.10
N HIS A 10 -25.49 3.44 0.42
CA HIS A 10 -24.06 3.63 0.39
C HIS A 10 -23.30 2.33 0.10
N GLY A 11 -22.08 2.48 -0.40
CA GLY A 11 -21.13 1.39 -0.53
C GLY A 11 -19.70 1.91 -0.42
N GLY A 12 -18.76 0.97 -0.47
CA GLY A 12 -17.34 1.29 -0.38
C GLY A 12 -16.48 0.06 -0.16
N LEU A 13 -15.25 0.32 0.25
CA LEU A 13 -14.26 -0.66 0.65
C LEU A 13 -13.99 -0.47 2.14
N VAL A 14 -14.04 -1.52 2.94
CA VAL A 14 -13.54 -1.53 4.31
C VAL A 14 -12.35 -2.46 4.36
N PHE A 15 -11.26 -2.05 4.99
CA PHE A 15 -10.07 -2.88 5.11
C PHE A 15 -9.21 -2.48 6.30
N PRO A 16 -8.36 -3.39 6.79
CA PRO A 16 -7.41 -3.06 7.84
C PRO A 16 -6.40 -2.01 7.39
N LEU A 17 -6.14 -1.01 8.23
CA LEU A 17 -5.00 -0.11 8.11
C LEU A 17 -3.73 -0.92 8.33
N ASP A 18 -3.01 -1.17 7.24
CA ASP A 18 -1.69 -1.79 7.21
C ASP A 18 -0.80 -0.97 6.25
N THR A 19 0.45 -1.37 6.04
CA THR A 19 1.30 -0.79 5.01
C THR A 19 0.76 -1.15 3.62
N PHE A 20 0.03 -0.21 3.00
CA PHE A 20 -0.34 -0.23 1.58
C PHE A 20 0.07 1.10 0.95
N ARG A 21 0.18 1.18 -0.37
CA ARG A 21 0.46 2.44 -1.06
C ARG A 21 -0.85 3.09 -1.52
N PRO A 22 -1.33 4.19 -0.89
CA PRO A 22 -2.59 4.83 -1.27
C PRO A 22 -2.66 5.21 -2.76
N THR A 23 -1.55 5.65 -3.34
CA THR A 23 -1.47 5.97 -4.79
C THR A 23 -1.61 4.72 -5.65
N MET A 24 -1.05 3.56 -5.25
CA MET A 24 -1.26 2.30 -5.98
C MET A 24 -2.71 1.82 -5.88
N LEU A 25 -3.36 1.99 -4.73
CA LEU A 25 -4.79 1.68 -4.57
C LEU A 25 -5.64 2.58 -5.48
N ALA A 26 -5.35 3.88 -5.50
CA ALA A 26 -6.00 4.83 -6.41
C ALA A 26 -5.76 4.45 -7.89
N ALA A 27 -4.52 4.06 -8.25
CA ALA A 27 -4.19 3.63 -9.60
C ALA A 27 -4.94 2.36 -10.01
N ALA A 28 -4.98 1.35 -9.15
CA ALA A 28 -5.69 0.10 -9.41
C ALA A 28 -7.20 0.35 -9.61
N LEU A 29 -7.82 1.17 -8.76
CA LEU A 29 -9.23 1.53 -8.90
C LEU A 29 -9.49 2.37 -10.16
N ALA A 30 -8.62 3.33 -10.48
CA ALA A 30 -8.70 4.13 -11.69
C ALA A 30 -8.63 3.25 -12.95
N GLU A 31 -7.70 2.29 -13.00
CA GLU A 31 -7.59 1.33 -14.09
C GLU A 31 -8.82 0.46 -14.23
N GLY A 32 -9.38 -0.02 -13.12
CA GLY A 32 -10.65 -0.77 -13.11
C GLY A 32 -11.80 0.03 -13.71
N LEU A 33 -11.93 1.31 -13.34
CA LEU A 33 -12.97 2.19 -13.86
C LEU A 33 -12.76 2.56 -15.33
N ILE A 34 -11.52 2.84 -15.74
CA ILE A 34 -11.19 3.12 -17.15
C ILE A 34 -11.48 1.89 -18.02
N ALA A 35 -11.17 0.68 -17.53
CA ALA A 35 -11.44 -0.56 -18.25
C ALA A 35 -12.95 -0.79 -18.50
N GLN A 36 -13.81 -0.16 -17.69
CA GLN A 36 -15.26 -0.15 -17.84
C GLN A 36 -15.79 1.05 -18.62
N ALA A 37 -14.90 1.83 -19.25
CA ALA A 37 -15.22 3.06 -19.96
C ALA A 37 -15.96 4.10 -19.11
N ARG A 38 -15.68 4.15 -17.79
CA ARG A 38 -16.23 5.17 -16.90
C ARG A 38 -15.47 6.49 -17.06
N ASN A 39 -16.20 7.60 -16.97
CA ASN A 39 -15.60 8.92 -16.88
C ASN A 39 -15.10 9.15 -15.45
N ILE A 40 -13.79 9.28 -15.27
CA ILE A 40 -13.16 9.48 -13.96
C ILE A 40 -12.50 10.86 -13.81
N LEU A 41 -12.81 11.81 -14.69
CA LEU A 41 -12.14 13.12 -14.74
C LEU A 41 -12.25 13.93 -13.43
N ASP A 42 -13.37 13.79 -12.72
CA ASP A 42 -13.61 14.42 -11.42
C ASP A 42 -13.56 13.41 -10.26
N ALA A 43 -13.18 12.15 -10.53
CA ALA A 43 -13.25 11.10 -9.56
C ALA A 43 -12.05 11.10 -8.61
N ARG A 44 -12.34 10.89 -7.32
CA ARG A 44 -11.33 10.82 -6.25
C ARG A 44 -11.55 9.58 -5.39
N LEU A 45 -10.45 9.03 -4.89
CA LEU A 45 -10.46 8.05 -3.80
C LEU A 45 -10.33 8.80 -2.48
N GLU A 46 -11.36 8.73 -1.64
CA GLU A 46 -11.33 9.17 -0.25
C GLU A 46 -11.04 7.97 0.65
N LEU A 47 -10.03 8.10 1.50
CA LEU A 47 -9.72 7.12 2.53
C LEU A 47 -9.91 7.80 3.89
N ILE A 48 -10.71 7.19 4.76
CA ILE A 48 -11.03 7.70 6.09
C ILE A 48 -10.75 6.61 7.10
N ARG A 49 -9.87 6.86 8.06
CA ARG A 49 -9.60 5.93 9.16
C ARG A 49 -10.66 6.08 10.26
N HIS A 50 -11.10 4.98 10.85
CA HIS A 50 -12.02 5.04 11.98
C HIS A 50 -11.41 5.79 13.18
N PRO A 51 -12.15 6.70 13.84
CA PRO A 51 -11.62 7.48 14.98
C PRO A 51 -11.28 6.58 16.19
N GLU A 52 -12.15 5.62 16.51
CA GLU A 52 -12.01 4.76 17.70
C GLU A 52 -11.41 3.37 17.43
N VAL A 53 -11.42 2.91 16.17
CA VAL A 53 -10.94 1.57 15.76
C VAL A 53 -9.76 1.78 14.80
N PRO A 54 -8.57 2.11 15.33
CA PRO A 54 -7.48 2.71 14.57
C PRO A 54 -6.96 1.85 13.40
N GLN A 55 -7.24 0.55 13.45
CA GLN A 55 -6.89 -0.43 12.43
C GLN A 55 -7.89 -0.51 11.27
N LEU A 56 -8.95 0.31 11.20
CA LEU A 56 -9.93 0.24 10.11
C LEU A 56 -9.90 1.49 9.24
N VAL A 57 -9.95 1.28 7.92
CA VAL A 57 -10.09 2.32 6.90
C VAL A 57 -11.32 2.05 6.06
N LEU A 58 -12.08 3.11 5.80
CA LEU A 58 -13.12 3.16 4.79
C LEU A 58 -12.57 3.85 3.55
N GLY A 59 -12.55 3.14 2.42
CA GLY A 59 -12.27 3.68 1.10
C GLY A 59 -13.54 3.94 0.30
N ARG A 60 -13.62 5.11 -0.34
CA ARG A 60 -14.76 5.52 -1.16
C ARG A 60 -14.30 6.18 -2.44
N ILE A 61 -15.06 5.98 -3.49
CA ILE A 61 -14.90 6.75 -4.71
C ILE A 61 -15.98 7.84 -4.68
N VAL A 62 -15.56 9.09 -4.90
CA VAL A 62 -16.44 10.24 -5.01
C VAL A 62 -16.27 10.89 -6.38
N GLY A 63 -17.29 11.60 -6.84
CA GLY A 63 -17.34 12.22 -8.17
C GLY A 63 -18.47 11.68 -9.04
N SER A 64 -18.62 12.25 -10.24
CA SER A 64 -19.73 11.94 -11.16
C SER A 64 -19.80 10.47 -11.59
N VAL A 65 -18.70 9.72 -11.47
CA VAL A 65 -18.61 8.30 -11.81
C VAL A 65 -19.58 7.40 -11.01
N ILE A 66 -19.95 7.81 -9.80
CA ILE A 66 -20.84 7.05 -8.92
C ILE A 66 -22.31 7.17 -9.33
N GLY A 67 -22.68 8.30 -9.94
CA GLY A 67 -24.08 8.65 -10.21
C GLY A 67 -24.90 8.84 -8.93
N ASP A 68 -26.22 8.66 -9.05
CA ASP A 68 -27.19 8.91 -7.97
C ASP A 68 -27.45 7.69 -7.08
N ASP A 69 -26.87 6.52 -7.40
CA ASP A 69 -27.02 5.28 -6.63
C ASP A 69 -25.65 4.71 -6.21
N PRO A 70 -25.08 5.21 -5.09
CA PRO A 70 -23.79 4.73 -4.59
C PRO A 70 -23.78 3.25 -4.24
N ALA A 71 -24.88 2.71 -3.71
CA ALA A 71 -24.98 1.30 -3.36
C ALA A 71 -25.05 0.43 -4.62
N GLY A 72 -25.85 0.82 -5.61
CA GLY A 72 -25.92 0.18 -6.92
C GLY A 72 -24.58 0.19 -7.64
N PHE A 73 -23.85 1.31 -7.62
CA PHE A 73 -22.50 1.39 -8.17
C PHE A 73 -21.58 0.31 -7.58
N TRP A 74 -21.46 0.20 -6.25
CA TRP A 74 -20.58 -0.81 -5.68
C TRP A 74 -21.09 -2.23 -5.91
N ARG A 75 -22.41 -2.46 -5.90
CA ARG A 75 -23.00 -3.78 -6.19
C ARG A 75 -22.71 -4.23 -7.63
N GLU A 76 -22.78 -3.33 -8.59
CA GLU A 76 -22.65 -3.63 -10.02
C GLU A 76 -21.19 -3.69 -10.50
N ASN A 77 -20.26 -3.25 -9.65
CA ASN A 77 -18.82 -3.24 -9.96
C ASN A 77 -18.00 -4.07 -8.94
N PRO A 78 -18.27 -5.38 -8.77
CA PRO A 78 -17.59 -6.26 -7.81
C PRO A 78 -16.11 -6.49 -8.11
N GLU A 79 -15.69 -6.31 -9.37
CA GLU A 79 -14.30 -6.38 -9.78
C GLU A 79 -13.42 -5.26 -9.20
N LEU A 80 -14.00 -4.12 -8.78
CA LEU A 80 -13.23 -3.06 -8.13
C LEU A 80 -12.62 -3.54 -6.81
N GLY A 81 -13.36 -4.29 -5.99
CA GLY A 81 -12.84 -4.88 -4.76
C GLY A 81 -11.79 -5.96 -5.03
N LEU A 82 -11.97 -6.75 -6.11
CA LEU A 82 -10.97 -7.73 -6.53
C LEU A 82 -9.67 -7.03 -6.96
N ILE A 83 -9.76 -6.02 -7.82
CA ILE A 83 -8.61 -5.23 -8.28
C ILE A 83 -7.91 -4.54 -7.11
N ALA A 84 -8.67 -3.85 -6.26
CA ALA A 84 -8.14 -3.23 -5.04
C ALA A 84 -7.40 -4.26 -4.17
N SER A 85 -7.99 -5.45 -3.96
CA SER A 85 -7.37 -6.49 -3.12
C SER A 85 -6.03 -7.03 -3.64
N GLN A 86 -5.65 -6.76 -4.89
CA GLN A 86 -4.34 -7.16 -5.44
C GLN A 86 -3.19 -6.34 -4.85
N VAL A 87 -3.45 -5.08 -4.50
CA VAL A 87 -2.46 -4.16 -3.92
C VAL A 87 -2.55 -4.09 -2.39
N MET A 88 -3.48 -4.84 -1.80
CA MET A 88 -3.68 -4.93 -0.34
C MET A 88 -3.08 -6.22 0.22
N ARG A 89 -2.54 -6.16 1.44
CA ARG A 89 -2.00 -7.35 2.12
C ARG A 89 -3.09 -8.20 2.76
N HIS A 90 -4.00 -7.55 3.46
CA HIS A 90 -5.08 -8.18 4.19
C HIS A 90 -6.35 -8.31 3.35
N GLN A 91 -7.34 -8.97 3.92
CA GLN A 91 -8.67 -9.03 3.33
C GLN A 91 -9.24 -7.62 3.18
N LEU A 92 -9.86 -7.38 2.05
CA LEU A 92 -10.61 -6.18 1.74
C LEU A 92 -12.08 -6.56 1.60
N PHE A 93 -12.96 -5.75 2.18
CA PHE A 93 -14.39 -5.95 2.17
C PHE A 93 -15.02 -4.90 1.27
N GLN A 94 -15.47 -5.28 0.08
CA GLN A 94 -16.36 -4.43 -0.70
C GLN A 94 -17.78 -4.61 -0.20
N TYR A 95 -18.52 -3.53 0.03
CA TYR A 95 -19.88 -3.61 0.58
C TYR A 95 -20.84 -2.65 -0.12
N TRP A 96 -22.14 -2.96 -0.01
CA TRP A 96 -23.24 -2.09 -0.42
C TRP A 96 -24.43 -2.28 0.52
N VAL A 97 -25.12 -1.17 0.81
CA VAL A 97 -26.33 -1.11 1.63
C VAL A 97 -27.31 -0.20 0.92
N VAL A 98 -28.48 -0.73 0.61
CA VAL A 98 -29.66 -0.03 0.10
C VAL A 98 -30.68 -0.01 1.23
N GLY A 99 -31.08 1.18 1.66
CA GLY A 99 -32.18 1.39 2.60
C GLY A 99 -33.50 1.73 1.88
N GLY A 100 -34.58 1.88 2.63
CA GLY A 100 -35.88 2.31 2.11
C GLY A 100 -36.85 1.16 1.83
N GLU A 101 -37.67 1.32 0.78
CA GLU A 101 -38.79 0.41 0.47
C GLU A 101 -38.34 -0.97 -0.06
N ASP A 102 -37.17 -1.05 -0.70
CA ASP A 102 -36.57 -2.30 -1.19
C ASP A 102 -35.15 -2.48 -0.63
N PRO A 103 -35.04 -2.84 0.67
CA PRO A 103 -33.74 -2.92 1.32
C PRO A 103 -32.93 -4.12 0.81
N ARG A 104 -31.64 -3.86 0.60
CA ARG A 104 -30.67 -4.85 0.14
C ARG A 104 -29.31 -4.61 0.76
N GLN A 105 -28.63 -5.64 1.22
CA GLN A 105 -27.27 -5.53 1.73
C GLN A 105 -26.41 -6.65 1.17
N GLY A 106 -25.15 -6.34 0.90
CA GLY A 106 -24.20 -7.36 0.53
C GLY A 106 -22.76 -6.92 0.67
N PHE A 107 -21.88 -7.91 0.63
CA PHE A 107 -20.45 -7.71 0.66
C PHE A 107 -19.71 -8.81 -0.11
N ILE A 108 -18.47 -8.50 -0.48
CA ILE A 108 -17.48 -9.42 -1.03
C ILE A 108 -16.23 -9.28 -0.18
N VAL A 109 -15.75 -10.41 0.33
CA VAL A 109 -14.42 -10.52 0.96
C VAL A 109 -13.44 -10.89 -0.13
N ALA A 110 -12.48 -10.02 -0.41
CA ALA A 110 -11.47 -10.21 -1.43
C ALA A 110 -10.06 -10.20 -0.84
N GLN A 111 -9.17 -11.03 -1.38
CA GLN A 111 -7.76 -11.02 -1.04
C GLN A 111 -6.93 -11.44 -2.26
N ARG A 112 -5.87 -10.68 -2.59
CA ARG A 112 -4.94 -10.98 -3.69
C ARG A 112 -5.66 -11.26 -5.02
N GLY A 113 -6.70 -10.50 -5.33
CA GLY A 113 -7.46 -10.64 -6.57
C GLY A 113 -8.50 -11.76 -6.58
N GLN A 114 -8.70 -12.46 -5.46
CA GLN A 114 -9.65 -13.57 -5.36
C GLN A 114 -10.79 -13.24 -4.39
N ALA A 115 -12.02 -13.62 -4.75
CA ALA A 115 -13.16 -13.62 -3.84
C ALA A 115 -13.06 -14.83 -2.90
N LEU A 116 -13.00 -14.57 -1.60
CA LEU A 116 -12.98 -15.60 -0.56
C LEU A 116 -14.39 -15.94 -0.07
N ALA A 117 -15.24 -14.92 0.02
CA ALA A 117 -16.63 -15.05 0.41
C ALA A 117 -17.44 -13.92 -0.23
N ALA A 118 -18.72 -14.16 -0.44
CA ALA A 118 -19.67 -13.14 -0.87
C ALA A 118 -21.05 -13.46 -0.30
N GLN A 119 -21.76 -12.42 0.12
CA GLN A 119 -23.14 -12.53 0.54
C GLN A 119 -23.92 -11.34 0.02
N ASP A 120 -25.13 -11.57 -0.45
CA ASP A 120 -26.04 -10.56 -0.97
C ASP A 120 -27.45 -10.99 -0.58
N ALA A 121 -28.16 -10.10 0.11
CA ALA A 121 -29.49 -10.39 0.61
C ALA A 121 -30.45 -9.25 0.30
N THR A 122 -31.60 -9.61 -0.27
CA THR A 122 -32.79 -8.76 -0.36
C THR A 122 -33.77 -9.06 0.77
N LEU A 123 -34.78 -8.22 0.96
CA LEU A 123 -35.82 -8.42 1.97
C LEU A 123 -36.48 -9.81 1.92
N GLU A 124 -36.71 -10.36 0.71
CA GLU A 124 -37.33 -11.67 0.52
C GLU A 124 -36.45 -12.84 0.97
N GLN A 125 -35.13 -12.63 1.03
CA GLN A 125 -34.14 -13.64 1.39
C GLN A 125 -33.83 -13.67 2.89
N ILE A 126 -34.25 -12.62 3.62
CA ILE A 126 -34.14 -12.51 5.06
C ILE A 126 -35.42 -13.07 5.71
N PRO A 127 -35.33 -13.95 6.72
CA PRO A 127 -36.51 -14.47 7.40
C PRO A 127 -37.44 -13.37 7.94
N ALA A 128 -38.75 -13.61 7.86
CA ALA A 128 -39.73 -12.65 8.37
C ALA A 128 -39.55 -12.45 9.88
N GLY A 129 -39.38 -11.19 10.30
CA GLY A 129 -39.14 -10.83 11.70
C GLY A 129 -37.68 -10.89 12.15
N SER A 130 -36.73 -11.14 11.23
CA SER A 130 -35.29 -11.05 11.51
C SER A 130 -34.89 -9.70 12.10
N HIS A 131 -33.97 -9.75 13.05
CA HIS A 131 -33.38 -8.54 13.63
C HIS A 131 -32.53 -7.79 12.59
N PRO A 132 -32.41 -6.45 12.63
CA PRO A 132 -31.51 -5.68 11.76
C PRO A 132 -30.07 -6.21 11.72
N ASP A 133 -29.60 -6.79 12.83
CA ASP A 133 -28.26 -7.36 12.93
C ASP A 133 -28.07 -8.63 12.11
N GLU A 134 -29.14 -9.30 11.66
CA GLU A 134 -29.06 -10.51 10.84
C GLU A 134 -28.77 -10.24 9.37
N TRP A 135 -28.76 -8.96 8.97
CA TRP A 135 -28.42 -8.60 7.60
C TRP A 135 -26.91 -8.77 7.32
N PRO A 136 -26.52 -9.10 6.07
CA PRO A 136 -25.14 -9.44 5.74
C PRO A 136 -24.10 -8.41 6.18
N VAL A 137 -24.35 -7.12 5.92
CA VAL A 137 -23.39 -6.07 6.31
C VAL A 137 -23.41 -5.87 7.82
N ALA A 138 -24.57 -5.90 8.48
CA ALA A 138 -24.63 -5.80 9.94
C ALA A 138 -23.84 -6.93 10.64
N GLN A 139 -23.96 -8.18 10.17
CA GLN A 139 -23.15 -9.31 10.66
C GLN A 139 -21.65 -9.09 10.44
N LEU A 140 -21.24 -8.56 9.28
CA LEU A 140 -19.84 -8.21 9.01
C LEU A 140 -19.34 -7.13 10.00
N LEU A 141 -20.14 -6.09 10.22
CA LEU A 141 -19.76 -4.98 11.11
C LEU A 141 -19.62 -5.43 12.57
N MET A 142 -20.43 -6.38 13.04
CA MET A 142 -20.26 -6.99 14.36
C MET A 142 -18.89 -7.66 14.52
N GLN A 143 -18.36 -8.30 13.47
CA GLN A 143 -17.02 -8.90 13.50
C GLN A 143 -15.92 -7.86 13.49
N LEU A 144 -16.15 -6.73 12.80
CA LEU A 144 -15.23 -5.60 12.72
C LEU A 144 -15.34 -4.65 13.93
N GLN A 145 -16.27 -4.92 14.86
CA GLN A 145 -16.53 -4.11 16.06
C GLN A 145 -16.90 -2.66 15.73
N ILE A 146 -17.67 -2.44 14.65
CA ILE A 146 -18.21 -1.13 14.26
C ILE A 146 -19.73 -1.23 14.08
N THR A 147 -20.41 -0.09 14.16
CA THR A 147 -21.87 0.01 13.99
C THR A 147 -22.24 0.37 12.56
N MET A 148 -23.50 0.09 12.18
CA MET A 148 -24.04 0.54 10.89
C MET A 148 -24.06 2.07 10.81
N GLU A 149 -24.32 2.76 11.92
CA GLU A 149 -24.33 4.23 11.98
C GLU A 149 -22.93 4.81 11.73
N GLU A 150 -21.86 4.23 12.29
CA GLU A 150 -20.49 4.68 12.03
C GLU A 150 -20.08 4.48 10.56
N LEU A 151 -20.45 3.33 9.97
CA LEU A 151 -20.24 3.07 8.55
C LEU A 151 -21.03 4.05 7.68
N ALA A 152 -22.29 4.32 8.06
CA ALA A 152 -23.16 5.29 7.41
C ALA A 152 -22.69 6.74 7.61
N GLY A 153 -22.02 7.05 8.71
CA GLY A 153 -21.37 8.33 8.96
C GLY A 153 -20.03 8.48 8.23
N GLY A 154 -19.59 7.45 7.49
CA GLY A 154 -18.33 7.46 6.78
C GLY A 154 -17.10 7.62 7.68
N PHE A 155 -17.20 7.18 8.94
CA PHE A 155 -16.18 7.41 9.98
C PHE A 155 -15.91 8.89 10.25
N ALA A 156 -16.98 9.69 10.36
CA ALA A 156 -16.92 11.11 10.65
C ALA A 156 -15.95 11.46 11.81
N GLY A 157 -15.13 12.49 11.59
CA GLY A 157 -14.11 12.93 12.55
C GLY A 157 -12.79 12.13 12.51
N GLY A 158 -12.72 11.06 11.73
CA GLY A 158 -11.50 10.29 11.50
C GLY A 158 -10.47 11.01 10.60
N PRO A 159 -9.18 10.65 10.68
CA PRO A 159 -8.17 11.12 9.74
C PRO A 159 -8.54 10.74 8.30
N HIS A 160 -8.33 11.68 7.37
CA HIS A 160 -8.83 11.59 6.01
C HIS A 160 -7.79 12.05 4.98
N ILE A 161 -7.69 11.30 3.88
CA ILE A 161 -6.96 11.71 2.68
C ILE A 161 -7.83 11.54 1.44
N SER A 162 -7.54 12.35 0.42
CA SER A 162 -8.25 12.33 -0.87
C SER A 162 -7.24 12.35 -2.01
N ILE A 163 -7.34 11.40 -2.93
CA ILE A 163 -6.39 11.19 -4.03
C ILE A 163 -7.15 11.26 -5.36
N SER A 164 -6.61 12.00 -6.33
CA SER A 164 -7.15 12.04 -7.69
C SER A 164 -7.01 10.68 -8.38
N LEU A 165 -8.06 10.18 -9.05
CA LEU A 165 -7.94 8.97 -9.88
C LEU A 165 -7.26 9.24 -11.24
N ILE A 166 -7.08 10.51 -11.62
CA ILE A 166 -6.37 10.92 -12.83
C ILE A 166 -4.89 11.16 -12.53
N ASP A 167 -4.60 12.23 -11.79
CA ASP A 167 -3.25 12.71 -11.47
C ASP A 167 -2.81 12.06 -10.16
N ARG A 168 -2.62 10.74 -10.15
CA ARG A 168 -2.44 9.89 -8.95
C ARG A 168 -1.12 10.15 -8.19
N GLU A 169 -0.66 11.38 -8.19
CA GLU A 169 0.52 11.88 -7.53
C GLU A 169 0.25 12.08 -6.03
N GLY A 170 1.28 11.79 -5.24
CA GLY A 170 1.25 11.95 -3.80
C GLY A 170 2.40 11.16 -3.19
N ASP A 171 2.98 11.68 -2.11
CA ASP A 171 3.90 10.89 -1.31
C ASP A 171 3.07 9.89 -0.47
N ASP A 172 3.12 8.61 -0.85
CA ASP A 172 2.44 7.52 -0.12
C ASP A 172 2.76 7.54 1.38
N ARG A 173 3.97 7.97 1.76
CA ARG A 173 4.36 8.12 3.15
C ARG A 173 3.53 9.22 3.80
N GLU A 174 3.54 10.44 3.26
CA GLU A 174 2.77 11.57 3.82
C GLU A 174 1.27 11.24 3.90
N LEU A 175 0.73 10.58 2.88
CA LEU A 175 -0.66 10.14 2.82
C LEU A 175 -1.00 9.13 3.93
N LEU A 176 -0.15 8.11 4.14
CA LEU A 176 -0.32 7.17 5.25
C LEU A 176 -0.13 7.84 6.62
N MET A 177 0.83 8.75 6.75
CA MET A 177 1.07 9.50 7.99
C MET A 177 -0.16 10.34 8.36
N THR A 178 -0.77 10.98 7.37
CA THR A 178 -2.03 11.70 7.53
C THR A 178 -3.15 10.74 7.96
N LEU A 179 -3.28 9.58 7.31
CA LEU A 179 -4.28 8.56 7.68
C LEU A 179 -4.09 7.98 9.08
N ILE A 180 -2.85 7.86 9.59
CA ILE A 180 -2.62 7.38 10.96
C ILE A 180 -2.87 8.46 12.02
N GLY A 181 -3.17 9.70 11.61
CA GLY A 181 -3.44 10.85 12.46
C GLY A 181 -2.21 11.69 12.81
N GLN A 182 -1.10 11.56 12.07
CA GLN A 182 0.04 12.44 12.20
C GLN A 182 -0.05 13.58 11.19
N PRO A 183 0.16 14.85 11.60
CA PRO A 183 0.19 15.95 10.66
C PRO A 183 1.37 15.77 9.68
N PRO A 184 1.24 16.26 8.44
CA PRO A 184 2.35 16.27 7.50
C PRO A 184 3.54 17.02 8.14
N GLU A 185 4.76 16.48 7.97
CA GLU A 185 5.97 17.18 8.41
C GLU A 185 6.02 18.50 7.66
N GLU A 186 5.93 19.63 8.38
CA GLU A 186 6.16 20.93 7.75
C GLU A 186 7.54 20.91 7.10
N PRO A 187 7.67 21.31 5.83
CA PRO A 187 8.97 21.37 5.19
C PRO A 187 9.87 22.25 6.07
N GLU A 188 10.99 21.70 6.53
CA GLU A 188 12.04 22.50 7.16
C GLU A 188 12.39 23.61 6.15
N ASP A 189 12.07 24.86 6.48
CA ASP A 189 12.46 26.02 5.70
C ASP A 189 13.98 25.92 5.49
N ASP A 190 14.38 25.53 4.28
CA ASP A 190 15.75 25.63 3.81
C ASP A 190 16.17 27.08 4.05
N GLN A 191 17.06 27.26 5.04
CA GLN A 191 17.73 28.53 5.27
C GLN A 191 18.50 28.92 4.01
N ALA A 192 17.85 29.70 3.15
CA ALA A 192 18.52 30.39 2.07
C ALA A 192 19.51 31.39 2.70
N PRO A 193 20.81 31.32 2.38
CA PRO A 193 21.78 32.22 2.95
C PRO A 193 21.66 33.60 2.29
N GLY A 194 21.19 34.56 3.09
CA GLY A 194 21.61 35.97 3.08
C GLY A 194 21.38 36.81 1.82
N ALA A 195 20.37 37.68 1.87
CA ALA A 195 20.48 39.05 1.36
C ALA A 195 19.50 39.99 2.11
N PRO A 196 19.90 41.24 2.43
CA PRO A 196 19.29 42.05 3.47
C PRO A 196 18.01 42.78 3.03
N ALA A 197 17.17 43.05 4.04
CA ALA A 197 15.95 43.84 3.98
C ALA A 197 16.18 45.31 3.55
N GLN A 198 15.22 45.88 2.81
CA GLN A 198 14.46 47.08 3.23
C GLN A 198 13.36 47.51 2.20
N PRO A 199 12.41 48.41 2.55
CA PRO A 199 10.97 48.14 2.42
C PRO A 199 10.21 49.14 1.54
N GLY A 200 8.91 48.89 1.30
CA GLY A 200 7.94 49.96 1.15
C GLY A 200 6.79 49.75 0.16
N ALA A 201 5.57 49.87 0.72
CA ALA A 201 4.40 50.54 0.15
C ALA A 201 3.71 49.97 -1.12
N GLY A 202 2.47 49.48 -0.97
CA GLY A 202 1.45 49.59 -2.05
C GLY A 202 0.90 51.03 -2.13
N PRO A 203 -0.30 51.28 -2.69
CA PRO A 203 -1.11 50.49 -3.64
C PRO A 203 -1.61 51.35 -4.85
N GLY A 204 -2.27 50.73 -5.84
CA GLY A 204 -3.38 51.40 -6.55
C GLY A 204 -3.43 51.35 -8.09
N ALA A 205 -4.69 51.30 -8.55
CA ALA A 205 -5.23 51.76 -9.83
C ALA A 205 -5.11 50.86 -11.08
N GLY A 206 -6.22 50.18 -11.44
CA GLY A 206 -6.64 50.09 -12.86
C GLY A 206 -7.19 51.45 -13.35
N PRO A 207 -7.95 51.56 -14.47
CA PRO A 207 -8.46 50.53 -15.40
C PRO A 207 -8.34 50.96 -16.89
N GLY A 208 -8.91 50.18 -17.83
CA GLY A 208 -9.36 50.75 -19.12
C GLY A 208 -9.30 49.84 -20.34
N ALA A 209 -10.48 49.39 -20.78
CA ALA A 209 -10.73 48.62 -21.98
C ALA A 209 -10.63 49.42 -23.30
N ALA A 210 -10.34 48.73 -24.42
CA ALA A 210 -11.20 48.73 -25.63
C ALA A 210 -10.66 47.87 -26.81
N LYS A 211 -11.47 46.88 -27.23
CA LYS A 211 -11.84 46.43 -28.59
C LYS A 211 -10.85 46.55 -29.76
N ALA A 212 -10.65 45.49 -30.57
CA ALA A 212 -11.52 45.07 -31.69
C ALA A 212 -10.87 44.00 -32.62
N ALA A 213 -11.64 42.94 -32.88
CA ALA A 213 -11.80 42.05 -34.05
C ALA A 213 -10.78 41.94 -35.20
N ALA A 214 -10.47 40.69 -35.61
CA ALA A 214 -10.57 40.21 -37.01
C ALA A 214 -10.55 38.66 -37.12
N ASN A 215 -11.51 38.14 -37.91
CA ASN A 215 -11.75 36.82 -38.55
C ASN A 215 -10.51 36.04 -39.07
N GLU A 216 -10.43 34.74 -39.39
CA GLU A 216 -11.28 33.50 -39.51
C GLU A 216 -10.27 32.34 -39.90
N PRO A 217 -10.64 31.14 -40.39
CA PRO A 217 -11.00 29.91 -39.66
C PRO A 217 -10.01 28.73 -39.89
N GLY A 218 -9.63 28.00 -38.83
CA GLY A 218 -8.75 26.82 -38.90
C GLY A 218 -9.50 25.50 -39.04
N ALA A 219 -9.10 24.68 -40.01
CA ALA A 219 -9.68 23.40 -40.39
C ALA A 219 -9.74 22.36 -39.25
N GLN A 220 -10.90 21.71 -39.11
CA GLN A 220 -11.10 20.52 -38.30
C GLN A 220 -10.46 19.30 -38.98
N ALA A 221 -9.39 18.77 -38.39
CA ALA A 221 -8.89 17.43 -38.70
C ALA A 221 -9.73 16.41 -37.92
N GLN A 222 -10.56 15.63 -38.62
CA GLN A 222 -11.20 14.45 -38.06
C GLN A 222 -10.14 13.37 -37.81
N ALA A 223 -9.80 13.14 -36.54
CA ALA A 223 -9.05 11.98 -36.11
C ALA A 223 -9.93 10.72 -36.27
N GLY A 224 -9.48 9.78 -37.11
CA GLY A 224 -10.14 8.49 -37.29
C GLY A 224 -10.20 7.73 -35.97
N ALA A 225 -11.38 7.24 -35.62
CA ALA A 225 -11.61 6.44 -34.41
C ALA A 225 -10.68 5.20 -34.38
N PRO A 226 -10.05 4.88 -33.23
CA PRO A 226 -9.24 3.68 -33.09
C PRO A 226 -10.14 2.44 -33.23
N LYS A 227 -9.67 1.46 -34.02
CA LYS A 227 -10.35 0.17 -34.20
C LYS A 227 -10.58 -0.48 -32.83
N ARG A 228 -11.84 -0.73 -32.49
CA ARG A 228 -12.23 -1.49 -31.29
C ARG A 228 -11.62 -2.89 -31.38
N LEU A 229 -10.64 -3.17 -30.52
CA LEU A 229 -10.12 -4.51 -30.28
C LEU A 229 -11.26 -5.37 -29.73
N THR A 230 -11.34 -6.61 -30.17
CA THR A 230 -12.36 -7.56 -29.71
C THR A 230 -12.05 -8.04 -28.28
N VAL A 231 -13.07 -8.47 -27.54
CA VAL A 231 -12.95 -8.98 -26.15
C VAL A 231 -11.92 -10.11 -26.03
N GLU A 232 -11.77 -10.93 -27.07
CA GLU A 232 -10.77 -12.01 -27.12
C GLU A 232 -9.34 -11.51 -27.30
N GLU A 233 -9.14 -10.46 -28.11
CA GLU A 233 -7.83 -9.83 -28.30
C GLU A 233 -7.38 -9.10 -27.03
N ASP A 234 -8.31 -8.48 -26.31
CA ASP A 234 -8.03 -7.82 -25.04
C ASP A 234 -7.69 -8.84 -23.92
N ARG A 235 -8.39 -9.96 -23.84
CA ARG A 235 -8.06 -11.05 -22.90
C ARG A 235 -6.67 -11.63 -23.19
N LYS A 236 -6.32 -11.83 -24.46
CA LYS A 236 -4.98 -12.30 -24.86
C LYS A 236 -3.89 -11.29 -24.49
N ARG A 237 -4.14 -9.99 -24.70
CA ARG A 237 -3.21 -8.92 -24.29
C ARG A 237 -2.97 -8.95 -22.77
N ARG A 238 -4.02 -8.99 -21.95
CA ARG A 238 -3.91 -9.03 -20.48
C ARG A 238 -3.16 -10.27 -19.99
N SER A 239 -3.41 -11.43 -20.59
CA SER A 239 -2.65 -12.65 -20.24
C SER A 239 -1.18 -12.54 -20.63
N ALA A 240 -0.88 -11.87 -21.75
CA ALA A 240 0.49 -11.65 -22.19
C ALA A 240 1.21 -10.62 -21.30
N GLU A 241 0.54 -9.57 -20.85
CA GLU A 241 1.07 -8.57 -19.91
C GLU A 241 1.33 -9.18 -18.53
N GLN A 242 0.40 -9.98 -17.99
CA GLN A 242 0.61 -10.71 -16.73
C GLN A 242 1.76 -11.72 -16.86
N GLN A 243 1.84 -12.45 -17.97
CA GLN A 243 2.95 -13.37 -18.20
C GLN A 243 4.27 -12.61 -18.31
N ALA A 244 4.30 -11.47 -19.00
CA ALA A 244 5.49 -10.63 -19.10
C ALA A 244 5.92 -10.06 -17.74
N GLU A 245 4.99 -9.68 -16.86
CA GLU A 245 5.30 -9.23 -15.51
C GLU A 245 5.85 -10.38 -14.64
N LEU A 246 5.24 -11.57 -14.72
CA LEU A 246 5.74 -12.77 -14.04
C LEU A 246 7.13 -13.15 -14.56
N ASP A 247 7.35 -13.09 -15.87
CA ASP A 247 8.63 -13.37 -16.50
C ASP A 247 9.68 -12.32 -16.11
N ALA A 248 9.30 -11.04 -16.01
CA ALA A 248 10.18 -9.97 -15.55
C ALA A 248 10.55 -10.12 -14.08
N ARG A 249 9.59 -10.46 -13.21
CA ARG A 249 9.86 -10.76 -11.79
C ARG A 249 10.74 -11.99 -11.62
N LYS A 250 10.48 -13.04 -12.41
CA LYS A 250 11.32 -14.24 -12.42
C LYS A 250 12.74 -13.92 -12.90
N ALA A 251 12.88 -13.11 -13.95
CA ALA A 251 14.18 -12.66 -14.44
C ALA A 251 14.93 -11.80 -13.41
N LYS A 252 14.23 -10.93 -12.68
CA LYS A 252 14.78 -10.18 -11.54
C LYS A 252 15.28 -11.16 -10.46
N ALA A 253 14.46 -12.13 -10.05
CA ALA A 253 14.83 -13.13 -9.06
C ALA A 253 16.03 -13.97 -9.49
N ASP A 254 16.08 -14.42 -10.74
CA ASP A 254 17.20 -15.21 -11.29
C ASP A 254 18.50 -14.38 -11.35
N THR A 255 18.40 -13.09 -11.68
CA THR A 255 19.56 -12.18 -11.67
C THR A 255 20.07 -11.94 -10.26
N ILE A 256 19.17 -11.72 -9.30
CA ILE A 256 19.53 -11.48 -7.90
C ILE A 256 20.14 -12.73 -7.25
N ARG A 257 19.71 -13.93 -7.66
CA ARG A 257 20.26 -15.21 -7.20
C ARG A 257 21.61 -15.54 -7.81
N ALA A 258 22.04 -14.84 -8.85
CA ALA A 258 23.37 -15.01 -9.41
C ALA A 258 24.41 -14.31 -8.51
N ASP A 259 25.44 -15.05 -8.08
CA ASP A 259 26.56 -14.51 -7.29
C ASP A 259 26.12 -13.89 -5.94
N LEU A 260 25.43 -14.67 -5.11
CA LEU A 260 25.00 -14.29 -3.76
C LEU A 260 26.21 -14.14 -2.82
N PRO A 261 26.59 -12.91 -2.41
CA PRO A 261 27.51 -12.70 -1.30
C PRO A 261 26.97 -13.39 -0.07
N HIS A 262 27.82 -14.09 0.65
CA HIS A 262 27.42 -14.80 1.84
C HIS A 262 28.56 -14.93 2.84
N VAL A 263 28.18 -15.13 4.09
CA VAL A 263 29.09 -15.45 5.20
C VAL A 263 28.57 -16.71 5.88
N ILE A 264 29.48 -17.62 6.22
CA ILE A 264 29.16 -18.85 6.95
C ILE A 264 29.70 -18.71 8.37
N ASP A 265 28.87 -19.09 9.33
CA ASP A 265 29.23 -19.15 10.75
C ASP A 265 28.74 -20.46 11.40
N GLU A 266 28.74 -20.47 12.73
CA GLU A 266 28.32 -21.62 13.52
C GLU A 266 26.84 -21.98 13.30
N LEU A 267 25.96 -20.98 13.19
CA LEU A 267 24.52 -21.17 13.00
C LEU A 267 24.16 -21.62 11.58
N GLY A 268 24.95 -21.22 10.58
CA GLY A 268 24.68 -21.56 9.19
C GLY A 268 25.27 -20.53 8.24
N ILE A 269 24.44 -20.06 7.31
CA ILE A 269 24.83 -19.10 6.28
C ILE A 269 23.92 -17.89 6.32
N VAL A 270 24.48 -16.70 6.14
CA VAL A 270 23.73 -15.48 5.84
C VAL A 270 24.06 -15.04 4.42
N VAL A 271 23.04 -14.89 3.58
CA VAL A 271 23.17 -14.38 2.21
C VAL A 271 22.79 -12.90 2.12
N ALA A 272 23.37 -12.16 1.18
CA ALA A 272 22.97 -10.78 0.90
C ALA A 272 22.62 -10.60 -0.58
N PRO A 273 21.39 -10.94 -1.00
CA PRO A 273 21.00 -10.89 -2.40
C PRO A 273 21.14 -9.47 -2.95
N LYS A 274 22.02 -9.28 -3.94
CA LYS A 274 22.37 -7.95 -4.47
C LYS A 274 21.14 -7.33 -5.13
N GLY A 275 20.80 -6.09 -4.74
CA GLY A 275 19.66 -5.35 -5.31
C GLY A 275 18.28 -5.85 -4.85
N ALA A 276 18.24 -6.75 -3.87
CA ALA A 276 16.99 -7.06 -3.17
C ALA A 276 16.74 -6.01 -2.07
N GLU A 277 15.49 -5.58 -1.98
CA GLU A 277 14.98 -4.73 -0.90
C GLU A 277 14.19 -5.56 0.10
N LEU A 278 13.96 -5.06 1.31
CA LEU A 278 13.18 -5.79 2.32
C LEU A 278 11.74 -6.09 1.84
N ALA A 279 11.21 -5.28 0.93
CA ALA A 279 9.91 -5.48 0.29
C ALA A 279 9.87 -6.64 -0.74
N ASP A 280 11.02 -7.10 -1.25
CA ASP A 280 11.14 -8.20 -2.24
C ASP A 280 10.96 -9.59 -1.56
N THR A 281 9.84 -9.77 -0.86
CA THR A 281 9.59 -10.93 0.00
C THR A 281 9.66 -12.27 -0.71
N ASP A 282 9.23 -12.35 -1.96
CA ASP A 282 9.30 -13.56 -2.81
C ASP A 282 10.74 -13.95 -3.21
N ILE A 283 11.65 -12.97 -3.20
CA ILE A 283 13.07 -13.18 -3.45
C ILE A 283 13.79 -13.62 -2.18
N LEU A 284 13.39 -13.07 -1.02
CA LEU A 284 14.03 -13.29 0.28
C LEU A 284 13.53 -14.53 1.03
N GLU A 285 12.24 -14.87 0.92
CA GLU A 285 11.61 -16.00 1.61
C GLU A 285 12.33 -17.35 1.40
N PRO A 286 12.85 -17.69 0.20
CA PRO A 286 13.64 -18.91 0.01
C PRO A 286 14.91 -19.00 0.88
N PHE A 287 15.42 -17.87 1.37
CA PHE A 287 16.61 -17.79 2.21
C PHE A 287 16.28 -17.66 3.70
N LEU A 288 15.02 -17.82 4.10
CA LEU A 288 14.59 -17.82 5.49
C LEU A 288 14.32 -19.25 5.96
N VAL A 289 15.39 -20.02 6.19
CA VAL A 289 15.30 -21.45 6.53
C VAL A 289 15.80 -21.68 7.95
N ALA A 290 14.89 -22.04 8.86
CA ALA A 290 15.24 -22.30 10.26
C ALA A 290 16.06 -23.58 10.47
N THR A 291 15.91 -24.57 9.60
CA THR A 291 16.71 -25.82 9.61
C THR A 291 16.68 -26.42 8.22
N VAL A 292 17.84 -26.52 7.56
CA VAL A 292 17.96 -27.15 6.25
C VAL A 292 17.78 -28.66 6.39
N ALA A 293 16.82 -29.19 5.65
CA ALA A 293 16.58 -30.62 5.51
C ALA A 293 16.38 -30.96 4.02
N GLY A 294 17.43 -31.44 3.38
CA GLY A 294 17.45 -31.71 1.93
C GLY A 294 18.07 -30.56 1.13
N ASP A 295 17.49 -30.27 -0.02
CA ASP A 295 18.09 -29.33 -0.99
C ASP A 295 18.26 -27.91 -0.42
N ILE A 296 19.38 -27.27 -0.77
CA ILE A 296 19.63 -25.87 -0.47
C ILE A 296 18.97 -24.95 -1.51
N PRO A 297 18.57 -23.71 -1.12
CA PRO A 297 17.99 -22.73 -2.02
C PRO A 297 18.83 -22.46 -3.27
N SER A 298 18.15 -22.23 -4.40
CA SER A 298 18.78 -21.87 -5.66
C SER A 298 19.62 -20.59 -5.52
N GLY A 299 20.82 -20.57 -6.10
CA GLY A 299 21.78 -19.46 -6.03
C GLY A 299 22.93 -19.72 -5.06
N LEU A 300 22.74 -20.61 -4.09
CA LEU A 300 23.83 -21.07 -3.22
C LEU A 300 24.70 -22.14 -3.93
N PRO A 301 26.04 -22.14 -3.71
CA PRO A 301 26.90 -23.17 -4.26
C PRO A 301 26.51 -24.56 -3.76
N ARG A 302 26.30 -25.52 -4.68
CA ARG A 302 25.94 -26.91 -4.34
C ARG A 302 26.97 -27.59 -3.42
N THR A 303 28.22 -27.12 -3.43
CA THR A 303 29.27 -27.59 -2.54
C THR A 303 28.98 -27.33 -1.06
N LEU A 304 28.07 -26.40 -0.74
CA LEU A 304 27.66 -26.09 0.64
C LEU A 304 26.53 -27.01 1.14
N HIS A 305 25.97 -27.87 0.29
CA HIS A 305 24.79 -28.68 0.61
C HIS A 305 24.98 -29.48 1.91
N ASP A 306 26.06 -30.25 2.01
CA ASP A 306 26.31 -31.12 3.17
C ASP A 306 26.68 -30.32 4.42
N GLN A 307 27.39 -29.20 4.24
CA GLN A 307 27.80 -28.32 5.34
C GLN A 307 26.61 -27.62 6.00
N LEU A 308 25.55 -27.35 5.24
CA LEU A 308 24.37 -26.62 5.70
C LEU A 308 23.27 -27.53 6.26
N GLN A 309 23.36 -28.85 6.13
CA GLN A 309 22.34 -29.75 6.70
C GLN A 309 22.19 -29.54 8.22
N GLY A 310 20.95 -29.39 8.68
CA GLY A 310 20.63 -29.11 10.08
C GLY A 310 20.96 -27.68 10.53
N LYS A 311 21.50 -26.83 9.65
CA LYS A 311 21.84 -25.42 9.92
C LYS A 311 20.77 -24.47 9.40
N ARG A 312 20.94 -23.18 9.71
CA ARG A 312 20.08 -22.09 9.25
C ARG A 312 20.55 -21.49 7.93
N ILE A 313 19.61 -20.95 7.18
CA ILE A 313 19.85 -20.00 6.11
C ILE A 313 19.09 -18.74 6.52
N ASP A 314 19.82 -17.63 6.59
CA ASP A 314 19.30 -16.32 6.92
C ASP A 314 19.71 -15.34 5.80
N PHE A 315 19.17 -14.13 5.79
CA PHE A 315 19.54 -13.10 4.82
C PHE A 315 19.84 -11.76 5.50
N ALA A 316 20.57 -10.91 4.79
CA ALA A 316 20.82 -9.53 5.12
C ALA A 316 20.55 -8.63 3.91
N VAL A 317 19.77 -7.55 4.09
CA VAL A 317 19.45 -6.60 3.02
C VAL A 317 19.52 -5.16 3.52
N PRO A 318 19.82 -4.19 2.64
CA PRO A 318 19.66 -2.77 2.95
C PRO A 318 18.22 -2.45 3.38
N VAL A 319 18.10 -1.50 4.30
CA VAL A 319 16.81 -0.91 4.71
C VAL A 319 16.95 0.60 4.58
N GLU A 320 16.12 1.18 3.74
CA GLU A 320 16.15 2.61 3.46
C GLU A 320 15.31 3.37 4.50
N PHE A 321 14.16 2.80 4.89
CA PHE A 321 13.21 3.45 5.79
C PHE A 321 12.93 2.62 7.04
N LEU A 322 12.92 3.28 8.20
CA LEU A 322 12.57 2.62 9.48
C LEU A 322 11.17 2.01 9.46
N SER A 323 10.24 2.62 8.72
CA SER A 323 8.85 2.16 8.59
C SER A 323 8.71 0.83 7.85
N GLU A 324 9.77 0.32 7.21
CA GLU A 324 9.77 -1.02 6.60
C GLU A 324 9.73 -2.14 7.66
N VAL A 325 10.06 -1.83 8.92
CA VAL A 325 10.07 -2.78 10.03
C VAL A 325 9.20 -2.30 11.20
N PHE A 326 8.75 -3.24 12.02
CA PHE A 326 7.79 -2.99 13.09
C PHE A 326 8.40 -3.24 14.47
N LEU A 327 7.94 -2.46 15.45
CA LEU A 327 8.24 -2.65 16.86
C LEU A 327 6.94 -2.50 17.66
N LEU A 328 6.61 -3.48 18.50
CA LEU A 328 5.35 -3.54 19.26
C LEU A 328 4.12 -3.53 18.32
N GLU A 329 3.27 -2.51 18.42
CA GLU A 329 1.96 -2.41 17.75
C GLU A 329 1.99 -1.60 16.44
N GLY A 330 3.16 -1.16 15.96
CA GLY A 330 3.22 -0.35 14.74
C GLY A 330 4.59 -0.25 14.05
N PRO A 331 4.65 0.47 12.92
CA PRO A 331 5.89 0.73 12.19
C PRO A 331 6.91 1.46 13.08
N LEU A 332 8.18 1.13 12.90
CA LEU A 332 9.26 1.73 13.66
C LEU A 332 9.46 3.18 13.20
N THR A 333 9.43 4.12 14.15
CA THR A 333 9.68 5.54 13.91
C THR A 333 11.07 5.92 14.43
N LYS A 334 11.62 7.04 13.94
CA LYS A 334 12.94 7.52 14.39
C LYS A 334 13.00 7.79 15.91
N PRO A 335 12.02 8.48 16.54
CA PRO A 335 12.07 8.70 18.00
C PRO A 335 12.07 7.39 18.79
N VAL A 336 11.29 6.39 18.34
CA VAL A 336 11.24 5.07 18.97
C VAL A 336 12.56 4.33 18.78
N PHE A 337 13.13 4.37 17.57
CA PHE A 337 14.43 3.78 17.28
C PHE A 337 15.54 4.40 18.14
N ASP A 338 15.62 5.73 18.20
CA ASP A 338 16.66 6.42 18.96
C ASP A 338 16.56 6.14 20.47
N ALA A 339 15.34 5.95 20.98
CA ALA A 339 15.07 5.68 22.39
C ALA A 339 15.27 4.20 22.79
N GLN A 340 14.96 3.25 21.91
CA GLN A 340 14.93 1.82 22.23
C GLN A 340 16.07 1.01 21.61
N SER A 341 16.85 1.59 20.70
CA SER A 341 18.04 0.93 20.15
C SER A 341 19.19 0.93 21.16
N GLU A 342 19.99 -0.13 21.09
CA GLU A 342 21.24 -0.27 21.83
C GLU A 342 22.42 0.03 20.92
N VAL A 343 23.47 0.67 21.45
CA VAL A 343 24.72 0.85 20.70
C VAL A 343 25.56 -0.42 20.85
N ARG A 344 25.96 -1.00 19.72
CA ARG A 344 26.79 -2.20 19.64
C ARG A 344 27.97 -1.96 18.71
N SER A 345 29.15 -2.44 19.10
CA SER A 345 30.31 -2.46 18.21
C SER A 345 30.23 -3.65 17.26
N ILE A 346 30.30 -3.41 15.95
CA ILE A 346 30.27 -4.40 14.89
C ILE A 346 31.38 -4.04 13.90
N ASP A 347 32.32 -4.96 13.68
CA ASP A 347 33.50 -4.73 12.82
C ASP A 347 34.27 -3.43 13.17
N GLY A 348 34.34 -3.10 14.46
CA GLY A 348 34.97 -1.89 14.98
C GLY A 348 34.18 -0.59 14.81
N GLN A 349 32.95 -0.64 14.30
CA GLN A 349 32.05 0.50 14.14
C GLN A 349 30.94 0.48 15.19
N GLU A 350 30.55 1.64 15.71
CA GLU A 350 29.40 1.76 16.61
C GLU A 350 28.11 1.86 15.80
N LEU A 351 27.24 0.87 15.95
CA LEU A 351 25.94 0.79 15.28
C LEU A 351 24.81 0.82 16.31
N ARG A 352 23.69 1.45 15.96
CA ARG A 352 22.44 1.31 16.72
C ARG A 352 21.71 0.06 16.27
N VAL A 353 21.32 -0.78 17.22
CA VAL A 353 20.78 -2.12 17.00
C VAL A 353 19.46 -2.27 17.74
N ILE A 354 18.45 -2.84 17.07
CA ILE A 354 17.17 -3.15 17.70
C ILE A 354 16.54 -4.40 17.06
N GLY A 355 15.88 -5.20 17.89
CA GLY A 355 15.06 -6.32 17.41
C GLY A 355 13.75 -5.82 16.83
N VAL A 356 13.41 -6.27 15.62
CA VAL A 356 12.22 -5.80 14.89
C VAL A 356 11.49 -6.96 14.22
N LEU A 357 10.29 -6.67 13.74
CA LEU A 357 9.51 -7.55 12.89
C LEU A 357 9.50 -7.01 11.46
N ALA A 358 10.07 -7.75 10.51
CA ALA A 358 9.92 -7.47 9.08
C ALA A 358 8.59 -8.10 8.58
N PRO A 359 7.70 -7.32 7.94
CA PRO A 359 6.46 -7.83 7.38
C PRO A 359 6.69 -9.03 6.47
N ARG A 360 5.99 -10.15 6.74
CA ARG A 360 6.04 -11.40 5.96
C ARG A 360 7.37 -12.18 6.05
N LEU A 361 8.44 -11.57 6.54
CA LEU A 361 9.77 -12.18 6.71
C LEU A 361 10.09 -12.53 8.18
N GLY A 362 9.26 -12.07 9.12
CA GLY A 362 9.36 -12.46 10.53
C GLY A 362 10.35 -11.62 11.32
N ARG A 363 10.81 -12.16 12.46
CA ARG A 363 11.66 -11.41 13.39
C ARG A 363 13.09 -11.32 12.88
N GLY A 364 13.72 -10.19 13.14
CA GLY A 364 15.12 -9.98 12.83
C GLY A 364 15.71 -8.82 13.60
N THR A 365 16.86 -8.36 13.14
CA THR A 365 17.62 -7.26 13.74
C THR A 365 17.78 -6.17 12.70
N LEU A 366 17.39 -4.95 13.07
CA LEU A 366 17.72 -3.75 12.32
C LEU A 366 18.98 -3.12 12.92
N LEU A 367 19.94 -2.80 12.05
CA LEU A 367 21.19 -2.13 12.38
C LEU A 367 21.30 -0.83 11.59
N ARG A 368 21.71 0.27 12.24
CA ARG A 368 21.94 1.54 11.55
C ARG A 368 23.28 2.18 11.90
N ARG A 369 23.87 2.78 10.86
CA ARG A 369 24.95 3.77 10.91
C ARG A 369 24.41 5.05 10.30
N ASP A 370 24.11 6.05 11.12
CA ASP A 370 23.45 7.28 10.68
C ASP A 370 22.16 7.02 9.87
N ARG A 371 22.19 7.32 8.56
CA ARG A 371 21.08 7.08 7.63
C ARG A 371 21.12 5.71 6.96
N ALA A 372 22.26 5.02 6.94
CA ALA A 372 22.36 3.69 6.35
C ALA A 372 21.73 2.63 7.28
N GLY A 373 21.00 1.68 6.71
CA GLY A 373 20.29 0.63 7.45
C GLY A 373 20.49 -0.75 6.85
N VAL A 374 20.56 -1.77 7.70
CA VAL A 374 20.58 -3.18 7.29
C VAL A 374 19.64 -3.98 8.18
N PHE A 375 18.77 -4.77 7.57
CA PHE A 375 18.02 -5.81 8.26
C PHE A 375 18.70 -7.16 8.08
N VAL A 376 18.83 -7.90 9.17
CA VAL A 376 19.29 -9.28 9.19
C VAL A 376 18.18 -10.16 9.74
N SER A 377 17.86 -11.28 9.10
CA SER A 377 16.81 -12.21 9.53
C SER A 377 17.23 -13.08 10.73
N ARG A 378 17.96 -12.48 11.67
CA ARG A 378 18.42 -13.05 12.94
C ARG A 378 18.04 -12.12 14.08
N THR A 379 17.70 -12.67 15.23
CA THR A 379 17.36 -11.86 16.40
C THR A 379 18.62 -11.29 17.07
N PRO A 380 18.53 -10.21 17.88
CA PRO A 380 19.72 -9.52 18.40
C PRO A 380 20.64 -10.38 19.27
N ASP A 381 20.09 -11.44 19.87
CA ASP A 381 20.78 -12.45 20.69
C ASP A 381 21.60 -13.46 19.87
N GLN A 382 21.39 -13.52 18.56
CA GLN A 382 22.11 -14.42 17.66
C GLN A 382 23.39 -13.75 17.13
N PRO A 383 24.42 -14.54 16.76
CA PRO A 383 25.57 -14.04 16.01
C PRO A 383 25.12 -13.27 14.76
N LEU A 384 25.68 -12.09 14.53
CA LEU A 384 25.40 -11.26 13.36
C LEU A 384 26.59 -11.29 12.40
N PRO A 385 26.36 -11.29 11.07
CA PRO A 385 27.42 -11.40 10.07
C PRO A 385 28.13 -10.04 9.89
N GLU A 386 29.05 -9.69 10.78
CA GLU A 386 29.65 -8.36 10.90
C GLU A 386 30.22 -7.83 9.57
N ALA A 387 31.08 -8.61 8.90
CA ALA A 387 31.67 -8.22 7.62
C ALA A 387 30.64 -7.98 6.50
N LEU A 388 29.52 -8.72 6.53
CA LEU A 388 28.45 -8.56 5.55
C LEU A 388 27.64 -7.28 5.83
N ILE A 389 27.38 -7.01 7.11
CA ILE A 389 26.70 -5.80 7.56
C ILE A 389 27.50 -4.56 7.18
N SER A 390 28.80 -4.52 7.50
CA SER A 390 29.69 -3.41 7.12
C SER A 390 29.66 -3.17 5.61
N ALA A 391 29.83 -4.23 4.82
CA ALA A 391 29.83 -4.14 3.36
C ALA A 391 28.49 -3.64 2.77
N LEU A 392 27.36 -3.91 3.43
CA LEU A 392 26.04 -3.41 3.02
C LEU A 392 25.81 -1.96 3.44
N LEU A 393 26.31 -1.55 4.60
CA LEU A 393 26.24 -0.15 5.07
C LEU A 393 27.14 0.75 4.23
N ASP A 394 28.37 0.34 3.92
CA ASP A 394 29.32 1.10 3.11
C ASP A 394 28.84 1.36 1.67
N ARG A 395 27.95 0.51 1.15
CA ARG A 395 27.33 0.73 -0.17
C ARG A 395 26.27 1.82 -0.16
N GLN A 396 25.79 2.22 1.02
CA GLN A 396 24.73 3.23 1.19
C GLN A 396 25.28 4.62 1.54
N GLY A 397 26.56 4.74 1.91
CA GLY A 397 27.19 5.99 2.36
C GLY A 397 28.45 5.74 3.17
#